data_AF-A0A067F091-F1
#
_entry.id   AF-A0A067F091-F1
#
_cell.length_a   1.000
_cell.length_b   1.000
_cell.length_c   1.000
_cell.angle_alpha   90.00
_cell.angle_beta   90.00
_cell.angle_gamma   90.00
#
_symmetry.space_group_name_H-M   'P 1'
#
loop_
_entity.id
_entity.type
_entity.pdbx_description
1 polymer ?
#
loop_
_entity_poly.entity_id
_entity_poly.type
_entity_poly.pdbx_seq_one_letter_code
_entity_poly.pdbx_strand_id
1 'polypeptide(L)'
;MLQRSLRWKRTTSSRSSSSRNPLAGAARDDVSDSGSDFVEEFCMIAGSHLSTLERLFAWERKLYDEVKACDSLRKEYDRKCNQLRHQFAKDHSSQVIDKTRAIVKDLHSQIRVGLRSVDSISRRIEKMRDEELHPQLVELIQGMTRMWKAMLECHHAQYITISLAYHSRSSTGTPQGNTRKQILAQLLEEVECFGLSFADWFNSLASYVESINAWLQNCILQPRERCKNRRPFSPRRVVAPPIFVLCRDWSVGIKALPSVELSNDIKSFLSDLRHLMEQQAEQQLEKLKLTDANKAEPEGKDDEKNDDVSSNLSCIHAGLTKVLDRLNKFSEASVKMYEDVKQKSEAARVTYAKCKPPGV
;
A
#
# COMPACT_ATOMS: atom_id res chain seq x y z
N MET A 1 -16.65 -13.89 16.26
CA MET A 1 -15.63 -14.95 16.33
C MET A 1 -14.27 -14.31 16.08
N LEU A 2 -13.44 -14.30 17.12
CA LEU A 2 -11.98 -14.11 17.19
C LEU A 2 -11.35 -12.94 16.40
N GLN A 3 -11.18 -11.84 17.12
CA GLN A 3 -10.23 -10.75 16.86
C GLN A 3 -8.80 -11.29 17.10
N ARG A 4 -8.04 -11.57 16.04
CA ARG A 4 -6.61 -11.88 16.16
C ARG A 4 -5.81 -10.59 16.06
N SER A 5 -5.29 -10.16 17.21
CA SER A 5 -4.23 -9.16 17.33
C SER A 5 -3.04 -9.59 16.47
N LEU A 6 -2.75 -8.82 15.41
CA LEU A 6 -1.49 -8.90 14.66
C LEU A 6 -0.39 -8.31 15.55
N ARG A 7 0.21 -9.16 16.39
CA ARG A 7 1.41 -8.82 17.17
C ARG A 7 2.61 -8.79 16.21
N TRP A 8 2.95 -7.61 15.72
CA TRP A 8 4.21 -7.35 15.03
C TRP A 8 5.38 -7.72 15.95
N LYS A 9 6.18 -8.72 15.57
CA LYS A 9 7.46 -8.97 16.22
C LYS A 9 8.46 -7.96 15.65
N ARG A 10 8.73 -6.87 16.39
CA ARG A 10 9.93 -6.06 16.13
C ARG A 10 11.14 -6.89 16.54
N THR A 11 11.98 -7.26 15.59
CA THR A 11 13.39 -7.55 15.84
C THR A 11 14.05 -6.25 16.30
N THR A 12 14.68 -6.30 17.47
CA THR A 12 15.44 -5.20 18.05
C THR A 12 16.66 -4.93 17.18
N SER A 13 16.60 -3.93 16.30
CA SER A 13 17.80 -3.40 15.66
C SER A 13 18.56 -2.55 16.67
N SER A 14 19.83 -2.88 16.85
CA SER A 14 20.74 -2.18 17.75
C SER A 14 20.88 -0.72 17.33
N ARG A 15 20.62 0.15 18.30
CA ARG A 15 20.78 1.60 18.24
C ARG A 15 22.11 1.99 17.59
N SER A 16 22.07 2.83 16.57
CA SER A 16 23.15 3.75 16.24
C SER A 16 22.56 5.15 16.06
N SER A 17 22.43 5.83 17.19
CA SER A 17 22.12 7.26 17.26
C SER A 17 23.40 8.03 16.96
N SER A 18 23.45 8.76 15.86
CA SER A 18 24.37 9.88 15.69
C SER A 18 23.72 10.97 14.86
N SER A 19 23.05 11.89 15.54
CA SER A 19 23.09 13.30 15.14
C SER A 19 23.26 14.13 16.41
N ARG A 20 24.48 14.62 16.61
CA ARG A 20 24.78 15.64 17.61
C ARG A 20 24.64 16.98 16.90
N ASN A 21 23.84 17.88 17.48
CA ASN A 21 24.07 19.32 17.40
C ASN A 21 23.86 19.93 18.81
N PRO A 22 24.55 21.04 19.13
CA PRO A 22 24.93 21.35 20.50
C PRO A 22 23.83 22.10 21.28
N LEU A 23 23.81 21.82 22.59
CA LEU A 23 22.95 22.42 23.61
C LEU A 23 23.31 23.90 23.85
N ALA A 24 22.28 24.73 23.98
CA ALA A 24 22.32 25.98 24.74
C ALA A 24 21.44 25.84 26.00
N GLY A 25 22.05 26.14 27.15
CA GLY A 25 21.40 26.84 28.28
C GLY A 25 20.39 26.09 29.18
N ALA A 26 20.92 25.50 30.26
CA ALA A 26 20.44 25.53 31.65
C ALA A 26 18.93 25.60 31.98
N ALA A 27 18.43 24.61 32.72
CA ALA A 27 18.12 24.71 34.16
C ALA A 27 17.73 23.33 34.71
N ARG A 28 18.22 23.00 35.90
CA ARG A 28 17.85 21.80 36.66
C ARG A 28 16.52 22.03 37.36
N ASP A 29 15.66 21.01 37.36
CA ASP A 29 15.12 20.48 38.62
C ASP A 29 14.56 19.06 38.41
N ASP A 30 14.94 18.18 39.33
CA ASP A 30 14.58 16.77 39.41
C ASP A 30 13.14 16.61 39.93
N VAL A 31 12.27 15.96 39.16
CA VAL A 31 11.22 15.07 39.69
C VAL A 31 11.06 13.89 38.74
N SER A 32 11.35 12.71 39.28
CA SER A 32 11.08 11.40 38.69
C SER A 32 9.59 11.16 38.59
N ASP A 33 9.05 10.96 37.39
CA ASP A 33 7.91 10.07 37.21
C ASP A 33 7.89 9.42 35.82
N SER A 34 7.87 8.09 35.86
CA SER A 34 7.45 7.14 34.83
C SER A 34 7.67 7.53 33.36
N GLY A 35 8.82 7.11 32.82
CA GLY A 35 9.11 7.05 31.39
C GLY A 35 8.19 6.05 30.68
N SER A 36 6.94 6.44 30.48
CA SER A 36 6.14 5.97 29.37
C SER A 36 6.78 6.56 28.12
N ASP A 37 7.58 5.75 27.41
CA ASP A 37 7.84 5.91 25.99
C ASP A 37 6.48 5.89 25.27
N PHE A 38 5.75 7.01 25.36
CA PHE A 38 4.72 7.37 24.42
C PHE A 38 5.48 7.64 23.13
N VAL A 39 5.74 6.55 22.40
CA VAL A 39 5.89 6.64 20.96
C VAL A 39 4.72 7.49 20.53
N GLU A 40 5.00 8.73 20.14
CA GLU A 40 4.03 9.63 19.53
C GLU A 40 3.43 8.83 18.38
N GLU A 41 2.29 8.21 18.66
CA GLU A 41 1.53 7.45 17.69
C GLU A 41 1.23 8.49 16.63
N PHE A 42 1.88 8.36 15.47
CA PHE A 42 1.69 9.23 14.32
C PHE A 42 0.23 9.06 13.87
N CYS A 43 -0.68 9.67 14.63
CA CYS A 43 -2.07 9.78 14.33
C CYS A 43 -2.15 10.73 13.15
N MET A 44 -2.75 10.27 12.05
CA MET A 44 -3.11 11.16 10.96
C MET A 44 -3.89 12.35 11.54
N ILE A 45 -3.57 13.56 11.11
CA ILE A 45 -4.30 14.78 11.48
C ILE A 45 -5.77 14.63 11.07
N ALA A 46 -6.04 13.92 9.96
CA ALA A 46 -7.37 13.59 9.49
C ALA A 46 -8.08 12.45 10.27
N GLY A 47 -7.52 12.00 11.40
CA GLY A 47 -8.11 10.97 12.27
C GLY A 47 -7.79 9.53 11.88
N SER A 48 -8.33 8.56 12.61
CA SER A 48 -8.00 7.14 12.44
C SER A 48 -8.55 6.56 11.13
N HIS A 49 -7.63 6.18 10.24
CA HIS A 49 -7.96 5.55 8.96
C HIS A 49 -8.66 4.19 9.14
N LEU A 50 -8.17 3.35 10.05
CA LEU A 50 -8.76 2.04 10.35
C LEU A 50 -10.21 2.19 10.82
N SER A 51 -10.47 3.09 11.78
CA SER A 51 -11.82 3.34 12.29
C SER A 51 -12.77 3.80 11.18
N THR A 52 -12.28 4.62 10.25
CA THR A 52 -13.05 5.11 9.11
C THR A 52 -13.45 3.95 8.19
N LEU A 53 -12.52 3.06 7.85
CA LEU A 53 -12.78 1.88 7.03
C LEU A 53 -13.73 0.88 7.71
N GLU A 54 -13.57 0.61 9.01
CA GLU A 54 -14.46 -0.29 9.76
C GLU A 54 -15.91 0.24 9.77
N ARG A 55 -16.06 1.55 9.99
CA ARG A 55 -17.38 2.20 9.95
C ARG A 55 -17.96 2.20 8.54
N LEU A 56 -17.17 2.46 7.51
CA LEU A 56 -17.61 2.36 6.10
C LEU A 56 -18.15 0.96 5.83
N PHE A 57 -17.39 -0.09 6.17
CA PHE A 57 -17.80 -1.48 5.99
C PHE A 57 -19.11 -1.80 6.74
N ALA A 58 -19.27 -1.33 7.98
CA ALA A 58 -20.50 -1.52 8.74
C ALA A 58 -21.72 -0.86 8.06
N TRP A 59 -21.55 0.36 7.53
CA TRP A 59 -22.60 1.04 6.78
C TRP A 59 -22.92 0.37 5.45
N GLU A 60 -21.93 -0.15 4.74
CA GLU A 60 -22.13 -0.91 3.51
C GLU A 60 -22.89 -2.20 3.73
N ARG A 61 -22.56 -2.94 4.80
CA ARG A 61 -23.34 -4.12 5.20
C ARG A 61 -24.80 -3.76 5.48
N LYS A 62 -25.03 -2.67 6.21
CA LYS A 62 -26.38 -2.18 6.47
C LYS A 62 -27.11 -1.78 5.19
N LEU A 63 -26.42 -1.12 4.26
CA LEU A 63 -26.96 -0.76 2.95
C LEU A 63 -27.39 -2.01 2.17
N TYR A 64 -26.54 -3.03 2.13
CA TYR A 64 -26.83 -4.30 1.47
C TYR A 64 -28.07 -4.98 2.05
N ASP A 65 -28.17 -5.06 3.38
CA ASP A 65 -29.32 -5.67 4.05
C ASP A 65 -30.62 -4.91 3.76
N GLU A 66 -30.58 -3.57 3.77
CA GLU A 66 -31.73 -2.72 3.46
C GLU A 66 -32.16 -2.86 1.98
N VAL A 67 -31.21 -2.86 1.05
CA VAL A 67 -31.48 -3.06 -0.39
C VAL A 67 -32.09 -4.44 -0.63
N LYS A 68 -31.58 -5.47 0.03
CA LYS A 68 -32.10 -6.85 -0.06
C LYS A 68 -33.52 -6.96 0.49
N ALA A 69 -33.81 -6.29 1.60
CA ALA A 69 -35.16 -6.21 2.16
C ALA A 69 -36.12 -5.47 1.21
N CYS A 70 -35.70 -4.31 0.67
CA CYS A 70 -36.47 -3.55 -0.31
C CYS A 70 -36.78 -4.36 -1.58
N ASP A 71 -35.81 -5.12 -2.10
CA ASP A 71 -36.01 -5.97 -3.27
C ASP A 71 -37.00 -7.11 -2.99
N SER A 72 -36.96 -7.68 -1.79
CA SER A 72 -37.91 -8.70 -1.35
C SER A 72 -39.34 -8.16 -1.25
N LEU A 73 -39.51 -6.96 -0.67
CA LEU A 73 -40.79 -6.26 -0.64
C LEU A 73 -41.30 -5.92 -2.05
N ARG A 74 -40.41 -5.52 -2.95
CA ARG A 74 -40.75 -5.23 -4.35
C ARG A 74 -41.28 -6.45 -5.09
N LYS A 75 -40.64 -7.61 -4.93
CA LYS A 75 -41.11 -8.88 -5.51
C LYS A 75 -42.50 -9.25 -5.01
N GLU A 76 -42.77 -9.06 -3.72
CA GLU A 76 -44.10 -9.33 -3.15
C GLU A 76 -45.14 -8.33 -3.64
N TYR A 77 -44.79 -7.05 -3.72
CA TYR A 77 -45.64 -6.02 -4.31
C TYR A 77 -46.04 -6.36 -5.75
N ASP A 78 -45.08 -6.78 -6.59
CA ASP A 78 -45.34 -7.15 -7.98
C ASP A 78 -46.27 -8.38 -8.07
N ARG A 79 -46.07 -9.39 -7.21
CA ARG A 79 -46.97 -10.55 -7.11
C ARG A 79 -48.38 -10.15 -6.71
N LYS A 80 -48.54 -9.27 -5.72
CA LYS A 80 -49.85 -8.80 -5.26
C LYS A 80 -50.55 -7.91 -6.29
N CYS A 81 -49.80 -7.10 -7.04
CA CYS A 81 -50.33 -6.36 -8.18
C CYS A 81 -50.83 -7.29 -9.29
N ASN A 82 -50.10 -8.37 -9.57
CA ASN A 82 -50.55 -9.40 -10.51
C ASN A 82 -51.82 -10.08 -10.01
N GLN A 83 -51.85 -10.51 -8.75
CA GLN A 83 -53.04 -11.11 -8.13
C GLN A 83 -54.26 -10.19 -8.22
N LEU A 84 -54.09 -8.91 -7.91
CA LEU A 84 -55.15 -7.90 -7.99
C LEU A 84 -55.70 -7.79 -9.42
N ARG A 85 -54.83 -7.73 -10.43
CA ARG A 85 -55.24 -7.73 -11.85
C ARG A 85 -56.05 -8.96 -12.24
N HIS A 86 -55.66 -10.15 -11.76
CA HIS A 86 -56.38 -11.39 -12.04
C HIS A 86 -57.75 -11.45 -11.34
N GLN A 87 -57.87 -10.89 -10.13
CA GLN A 87 -59.15 -10.81 -9.41
C GLN A 87 -60.15 -9.90 -10.12
N PHE A 88 -59.68 -8.76 -10.65
CA PHE A 88 -60.50 -7.86 -11.48
C PHE A 88 -60.94 -8.53 -12.78
N ALA A 89 -60.07 -9.29 -13.45
CA ALA A 89 -60.42 -9.95 -14.72
C ALA A 89 -61.43 -11.10 -14.55
N LYS A 90 -61.58 -11.64 -13.35
CA LYS A 90 -62.47 -12.77 -13.03
C LYS A 90 -63.70 -12.35 -12.20
N ASP A 91 -63.97 -11.05 -12.07
CA ASP A 91 -65.09 -10.48 -11.31
C ASP A 91 -65.26 -11.09 -9.90
N HIS A 92 -64.16 -11.19 -9.15
CA HIS A 92 -64.23 -11.60 -7.74
C HIS A 92 -65.03 -10.58 -6.91
N SER A 93 -65.52 -11.01 -5.74
CA SER A 93 -66.29 -10.13 -4.85
C SER A 93 -65.48 -8.89 -4.42
N SER A 94 -66.16 -7.75 -4.28
CA SER A 94 -65.53 -6.46 -3.90
C SER A 94 -64.68 -6.59 -2.63
N GLN A 95 -65.14 -7.37 -1.66
CA GLN A 95 -64.41 -7.57 -0.40
C GLN A 95 -63.03 -8.24 -0.60
N VAL A 96 -62.89 -9.17 -1.55
CA VAL A 96 -61.62 -9.84 -1.85
C VAL A 96 -60.67 -8.89 -2.58
N ILE A 97 -61.21 -8.10 -3.50
CA ILE A 97 -60.46 -7.08 -4.25
C ILE A 97 -59.93 -6.00 -3.29
N ASP A 98 -60.78 -5.48 -2.39
CA ASP A 98 -60.40 -4.43 -1.45
C ASP A 98 -59.36 -4.90 -0.43
N LYS A 99 -59.44 -6.15 0.04
CA LYS A 99 -58.39 -6.77 0.86
C LYS A 99 -57.04 -6.79 0.14
N THR A 100 -57.01 -7.23 -1.11
CA THR A 100 -55.77 -7.29 -1.90
C THR A 100 -55.24 -5.89 -2.19
N ARG A 101 -56.12 -4.92 -2.47
CA ARG A 101 -55.78 -3.50 -2.66
C ARG A 101 -55.15 -2.89 -1.40
N ALA A 102 -55.65 -3.22 -0.21
CA ALA A 102 -55.07 -2.75 1.05
C ALA A 102 -53.63 -3.26 1.22
N ILE A 103 -53.38 -4.54 0.94
CA ILE A 103 -52.02 -5.13 0.99
C ILE A 103 -51.08 -4.44 -0.01
N VAL A 104 -51.54 -4.19 -1.25
CA VAL A 104 -50.75 -3.49 -2.27
C VAL A 104 -50.37 -2.06 -1.81
N LYS A 105 -51.32 -1.33 -1.22
CA LYS A 105 -51.06 0.01 -0.67
C LYS A 105 -50.04 -0.02 0.47
N ASP A 106 -50.16 -1.00 1.37
CA ASP A 106 -49.23 -1.18 2.48
C ASP A 106 -47.80 -1.51 1.98
N LEU A 107 -47.66 -2.51 1.11
CA LEU A 107 -46.37 -2.85 0.49
C LEU A 107 -45.73 -1.66 -0.24
N HIS A 108 -46.53 -0.87 -0.97
CA HIS A 108 -46.03 0.35 -1.61
C HIS A 108 -45.51 1.37 -0.60
N SER A 109 -46.19 1.54 0.55
CA SER A 109 -45.72 2.40 1.63
C SER A 109 -44.40 1.89 2.22
N GLN A 110 -44.30 0.60 2.50
CA GLN A 110 -43.08 -0.03 3.02
C GLN A 110 -41.90 0.13 2.05
N ILE A 111 -42.11 -0.10 0.74
CA ILE A 111 -41.07 0.13 -0.28
C ILE A 111 -40.61 1.58 -0.27
N ARG A 112 -41.53 2.56 -0.19
CA ARG A 112 -41.16 3.98 -0.12
C ARG A 112 -40.35 4.32 1.12
N VAL A 113 -40.66 3.71 2.27
CA VAL A 113 -39.88 3.88 3.51
C VAL A 113 -38.49 3.27 3.34
N GLY A 114 -38.40 2.05 2.82
CA GLY A 114 -37.13 1.38 2.58
C GLY A 114 -36.22 2.15 1.62
N LEU A 115 -36.76 2.69 0.52
CA LEU A 115 -36.00 3.55 -0.39
C LEU A 115 -35.42 4.79 0.31
N ARG A 116 -36.17 5.42 1.24
CA ARG A 116 -35.63 6.53 2.04
C ARG A 116 -34.52 6.08 3.00
N SER A 117 -34.61 4.87 3.55
CA SER A 117 -33.55 4.27 4.38
C SER A 117 -32.28 4.06 3.57
N VAL A 118 -32.40 3.43 2.38
CA VAL A 118 -31.30 3.24 1.41
C VAL A 118 -30.64 4.57 1.04
N ASP A 119 -31.43 5.60 0.70
CA ASP A 119 -30.92 6.93 0.36
C ASP A 119 -30.17 7.58 1.54
N SER A 120 -30.69 7.43 2.76
CA SER A 120 -30.08 7.98 3.98
C SER A 120 -28.73 7.32 4.29
N ILE A 121 -28.67 5.98 4.20
CA ILE A 121 -27.45 5.22 4.41
C ILE A 121 -26.42 5.56 3.32
N SER A 122 -26.84 5.64 2.05
CA SER A 122 -25.96 5.98 0.93
C SER A 122 -25.34 7.36 1.11
N ARG A 123 -26.14 8.38 1.48
CA ARG A 123 -25.63 9.72 1.80
C ARG A 123 -24.65 9.71 2.97
N ARG A 124 -24.85 8.85 3.98
CA ARG A 124 -23.91 8.73 5.10
C ARG A 124 -22.57 8.15 4.65
N ILE A 125 -22.59 7.14 3.79
CA ILE A 125 -21.38 6.55 3.19
C ILE A 125 -20.65 7.59 2.33
N GLU A 126 -21.36 8.31 1.46
CA GLU A 126 -20.78 9.39 0.64
C GLU A 126 -20.13 10.48 1.49
N LYS A 127 -20.80 10.90 2.57
CA LYS A 127 -20.26 11.88 3.52
C LYS A 127 -18.97 11.37 4.16
N MET A 128 -18.95 10.12 4.65
CA MET A 128 -17.73 9.53 5.23
C MET A 128 -16.59 9.40 4.21
N ARG A 129 -16.92 9.01 2.97
CA ARG A 129 -15.95 8.93 1.87
C ARG A 129 -15.29 10.28 1.61
N ASP A 130 -16.10 11.32 1.48
CA ASP A 130 -15.62 12.63 1.02
C ASP A 130 -15.03 13.50 2.15
N GLU A 131 -15.58 13.40 3.36
CA GLU A 131 -15.19 14.25 4.49
C GLU A 131 -14.20 13.58 5.46
N GLU A 132 -14.16 12.25 5.55
CA GLU A 132 -13.26 11.52 6.46
C GLU A 132 -12.16 10.77 5.68
N LEU A 133 -12.54 9.89 4.75
CA LEU A 133 -11.58 9.03 4.03
C LEU A 133 -10.70 9.83 3.06
N HIS A 134 -11.27 10.72 2.25
CA HIS A 134 -10.51 11.51 1.29
C HIS A 134 -9.34 12.29 1.92
N PRO A 135 -9.52 13.11 2.98
CA PRO A 135 -8.40 13.83 3.59
C PRO A 135 -7.34 12.89 4.20
N GLN A 136 -7.73 11.74 4.76
CA GLN A 136 -6.76 10.74 5.24
C GLN A 136 -5.89 10.20 4.11
N LEU A 137 -6.48 9.92 2.94
CA LEU A 137 -5.72 9.47 1.78
C LEU A 137 -4.80 10.57 1.24
N VAL A 138 -5.24 11.82 1.24
CA VAL A 138 -4.39 12.95 0.84
C VAL A 138 -3.20 13.09 1.80
N GLU A 139 -3.41 12.98 3.10
CA GLU A 139 -2.35 13.01 4.11
C GLU A 139 -1.37 11.84 3.93
N LEU A 140 -1.88 10.63 3.67
CA LEU A 140 -1.07 9.46 3.37
C LEU A 140 -0.19 9.67 2.13
N ILE A 141 -0.75 10.20 1.04
CA ILE A 141 0.00 10.54 -0.17
C ILE A 141 1.11 11.55 0.13
N GLN A 142 0.84 12.56 0.95
CA GLN A 142 1.84 13.54 1.36
C GLN A 142 2.95 12.89 2.20
N GLY A 143 2.60 12.02 3.14
CA GLY A 143 3.55 11.23 3.93
C GLY A 143 4.45 10.37 3.05
N MET A 144 3.85 9.64 2.12
CA MET A 144 4.57 8.82 1.13
C MET A 144 5.50 9.67 0.27
N THR A 145 5.05 10.85 -0.17
CA THR A 145 5.89 11.78 -0.95
C THR A 145 7.14 12.18 -0.17
N ARG A 146 7.00 12.54 1.12
CA ARG A 146 8.14 12.92 1.98
C ARG A 146 9.08 11.74 2.21
N MET A 147 8.52 10.56 2.52
CA MET A 147 9.30 9.33 2.69
C MET A 147 10.10 9.00 1.42
N TRP A 148 9.50 9.05 0.24
CA TRP A 148 10.19 8.75 -1.01
C TRP A 148 11.31 9.74 -1.34
N LYS A 149 11.15 11.03 -0.97
CA LYS A 149 12.24 12.01 -1.09
C LYS A 149 13.42 11.65 -0.19
N ALA A 150 13.16 11.31 1.07
CA ALA A 150 14.20 10.86 1.98
C ALA A 150 14.87 9.55 1.51
N MET A 151 14.09 8.60 0.99
CA MET A 151 14.62 7.36 0.41
C MET A 151 15.47 7.61 -0.84
N LEU A 152 15.09 8.57 -1.68
CA LEU A 152 15.88 8.98 -2.83
C LEU A 152 17.25 9.52 -2.39
N GLU A 153 17.28 10.42 -1.41
CA GLU A 153 18.52 10.97 -0.86
C GLU A 153 19.41 9.86 -0.27
N CYS A 154 18.82 8.95 0.52
CA CYS A 154 19.54 7.81 1.09
C CYS A 154 20.13 6.89 0.01
N HIS A 155 19.34 6.47 -0.97
CA HIS A 155 19.81 5.56 -2.02
C HIS A 155 20.83 6.22 -2.93
N HIS A 156 20.70 7.52 -3.19
CA HIS A 156 21.69 8.28 -3.93
C HIS A 156 23.04 8.33 -3.18
N ALA A 157 23.01 8.61 -1.87
CA ALA A 157 24.20 8.61 -1.03
C ALA A 157 24.86 7.22 -0.95
N GLN A 158 24.05 6.17 -0.79
CA GLN A 158 24.53 4.77 -0.80
C GLN A 158 25.17 4.40 -2.15
N TYR A 159 24.54 4.78 -3.26
CA TYR A 159 25.07 4.56 -4.61
C TYR A 159 26.42 5.25 -4.82
N ILE A 160 26.57 6.52 -4.42
CA ILE A 160 27.84 7.23 -4.49
C ILE A 160 28.88 6.54 -3.60
N THR A 161 28.50 6.21 -2.36
CA THR A 161 29.40 5.59 -1.39
C THR A 161 29.97 4.28 -1.91
N ILE A 162 29.12 3.38 -2.44
CA ILE A 162 29.60 2.10 -2.96
C ILE A 162 30.49 2.30 -4.20
N SER A 163 30.07 3.19 -5.12
CA SER A 163 30.80 3.46 -6.36
C SER A 163 32.20 4.02 -6.12
N LEU A 164 32.35 4.84 -5.07
CA LEU A 164 33.64 5.39 -4.66
C LEU A 164 34.46 4.40 -3.81
N ALA A 165 33.80 3.52 -3.04
CA ALA A 165 34.47 2.52 -2.19
C ALA A 165 35.37 1.57 -3.00
N TYR A 166 35.04 1.29 -4.27
CA TYR A 166 35.91 0.50 -5.16
C TYR A 166 37.32 1.10 -5.33
N HIS A 167 37.43 2.43 -5.29
CA HIS A 167 38.69 3.15 -5.46
C HIS A 167 39.45 3.31 -4.13
N SER A 168 38.80 3.05 -3.00
CA SER A 168 39.40 3.15 -1.67
C SER A 168 40.18 1.88 -1.33
N ARG A 169 41.32 1.67 -1.98
CA ARG A 169 42.31 0.67 -1.56
C ARG A 169 42.99 1.15 -0.26
N SER A 170 42.37 0.96 0.91
CA SER A 170 43.09 1.15 2.17
C SER A 170 43.99 -0.06 2.45
N SER A 171 45.26 0.22 2.73
CA SER A 171 46.32 -0.72 3.13
C SER A 171 46.07 -1.41 4.50
N THR A 172 44.83 -1.46 4.96
CA THR A 172 44.44 -2.09 6.22
C THR A 172 44.00 -3.52 5.92
N GLY A 173 44.77 -4.50 6.41
CA GLY A 173 44.64 -5.92 6.09
C GLY A 173 43.21 -6.41 5.93
N THR A 174 42.94 -7.02 4.77
CA THR A 174 41.67 -7.66 4.44
C THR A 174 41.27 -8.64 5.56
N PRO A 175 40.01 -8.61 6.06
CA PRO A 175 39.56 -9.53 7.09
C PRO A 175 39.85 -10.99 6.68
N GLN A 176 40.62 -11.71 7.48
CA GLN A 176 41.00 -13.08 7.16
C GLN A 176 39.82 -14.06 7.30
N GLY A 177 39.78 -15.02 6.37
CA GLY A 177 39.00 -16.27 6.39
C GLY A 177 37.62 -16.20 7.04
N ASN A 178 37.56 -16.52 8.34
CA ASN A 178 36.31 -16.66 9.09
C ASN A 178 35.55 -15.35 9.26
N THR A 179 36.24 -14.22 9.46
CA THR A 179 35.59 -12.91 9.60
C THR A 179 34.94 -12.48 8.28
N ARG A 180 35.60 -12.73 7.14
CA ARG A 180 35.03 -12.46 5.80
C ARG A 180 33.77 -13.29 5.55
N LYS A 181 33.78 -14.57 5.91
CA LYS A 181 32.60 -15.45 5.78
C LYS A 181 31.41 -14.94 6.59
N GLN A 182 31.66 -14.49 7.83
CA GLN A 182 30.62 -13.93 8.69
C GLN A 182 30.04 -12.64 8.10
N ILE A 183 30.89 -11.73 7.60
CA ILE A 183 30.44 -10.49 6.94
C ILE A 183 29.58 -10.80 5.70
N LEU A 184 30.01 -11.76 4.88
CA LEU A 184 29.29 -12.13 3.66
C LEU A 184 27.94 -12.81 3.98
N ALA A 185 27.90 -13.67 5.00
CA ALA A 185 26.66 -14.28 5.48
C ALA A 185 25.68 -13.22 6.02
N GLN A 186 26.18 -12.24 6.79
CA GLN A 186 25.35 -11.14 7.28
C GLN A 186 24.84 -10.27 6.13
N LEU A 187 25.68 -9.95 5.14
CA LEU A 187 25.25 -9.21 3.95
C LEU A 187 24.12 -9.95 3.21
N LEU A 188 24.27 -11.27 3.04
CA LEU A 188 23.25 -12.10 2.40
C LEU A 188 21.91 -12.03 3.16
N GLU A 189 21.95 -12.21 4.48
CA GLU A 189 20.76 -12.19 5.35
C GLU A 189 20.05 -10.82 5.31
N GLU A 190 20.81 -9.73 5.42
CA GLU A 190 20.25 -8.37 5.41
C GLU A 190 19.63 -8.01 4.05
N VAL A 191 20.27 -8.39 2.94
CA VAL A 191 19.74 -8.15 1.59
C VAL A 191 18.49 -9.01 1.34
N GLU A 192 18.46 -10.24 1.83
CA GLU A 192 17.30 -11.13 1.73
C GLU A 192 16.12 -10.58 2.54
N CYS A 193 16.37 -10.20 3.79
CA CYS A 193 15.39 -9.55 4.65
C CYS A 193 14.84 -8.27 4.02
N PHE A 194 15.71 -7.41 3.48
CA PHE A 194 15.33 -6.20 2.78
C PHE A 194 14.46 -6.50 1.55
N GLY A 195 14.89 -7.42 0.69
CA GLY A 195 14.18 -7.77 -0.54
C GLY A 195 12.78 -8.32 -0.27
N LEU A 196 12.65 -9.22 0.70
CA LEU A 196 11.35 -9.77 1.13
C LEU A 196 10.46 -8.68 1.74
N SER A 197 11.00 -7.88 2.65
CA SER A 197 10.27 -6.80 3.32
C SER A 197 9.78 -5.75 2.31
N PHE A 198 10.61 -5.39 1.33
CA PHE A 198 10.24 -4.48 0.24
C PHE A 198 9.09 -5.06 -0.59
N ALA A 199 9.20 -6.31 -1.03
CA ALA A 199 8.18 -6.96 -1.85
C ALA A 199 6.84 -7.05 -1.11
N ASP A 200 6.85 -7.50 0.14
CA ASP A 200 5.64 -7.63 0.97
C ASP A 200 4.99 -6.27 1.22
N TRP A 201 5.78 -5.27 1.58
CA TRP A 201 5.29 -3.92 1.80
C TRP A 201 4.69 -3.31 0.53
N PHE A 202 5.41 -3.38 -0.59
CA PHE A 202 4.95 -2.78 -1.84
C PHE A 202 3.69 -3.49 -2.37
N ASN A 203 3.63 -4.82 -2.31
CA ASN A 203 2.45 -5.59 -2.69
C ASN A 203 1.25 -5.26 -1.79
N SER A 204 1.46 -5.14 -0.48
CA SER A 204 0.40 -4.75 0.46
C SER A 204 -0.16 -3.36 0.14
N LEU A 205 0.72 -2.40 -0.14
CA LEU A 205 0.33 -1.05 -0.57
C LEU A 205 -0.45 -1.08 -1.89
N ALA A 206 0.04 -1.82 -2.90
CA ALA A 206 -0.62 -1.94 -4.19
C ALA A 206 -2.02 -2.56 -4.07
N SER A 207 -2.15 -3.67 -3.33
CA SER A 207 -3.44 -4.32 -3.07
C SER A 207 -4.41 -3.42 -2.31
N TYR A 208 -3.92 -2.66 -1.33
CA TYR A 208 -4.74 -1.71 -0.59
C TYR A 208 -5.29 -0.60 -1.52
N VAL A 209 -4.44 0.02 -2.34
CA VAL A 209 -4.86 1.08 -3.27
C VAL A 209 -5.82 0.55 -4.33
N GLU A 210 -5.57 -0.65 -4.85
CA GLU A 210 -6.47 -1.32 -5.77
C GLU A 210 -7.83 -1.61 -5.14
N SER A 211 -7.85 -2.10 -3.89
CA SER A 211 -9.08 -2.40 -3.17
C SER A 211 -9.94 -1.15 -2.95
N ILE A 212 -9.33 -0.04 -2.52
CA ILE A 212 -10.04 1.23 -2.37
C ILE A 212 -10.53 1.77 -3.71
N ASN A 213 -9.70 1.70 -4.76
CA ASN A 213 -10.12 2.16 -6.08
C ASN A 213 -11.29 1.32 -6.63
N ALA A 214 -11.24 -0.02 -6.49
CA ALA A 214 -12.32 -0.92 -6.89
C ALA A 214 -13.61 -0.66 -6.09
N TRP A 215 -13.48 -0.47 -4.77
CA TRP A 215 -14.58 -0.06 -3.90
C TRP A 215 -15.24 1.23 -4.40
N LEU A 216 -14.44 2.26 -4.71
CA LEU A 216 -14.95 3.52 -5.25
C LEU A 216 -15.69 3.31 -6.58
N GLN A 217 -15.20 2.47 -7.49
CA GLN A 217 -15.90 2.20 -8.75
C GLN A 217 -17.31 1.64 -8.54
N ASN A 218 -17.54 0.86 -7.46
CA ASN A 218 -18.87 0.37 -7.10
C ASN A 218 -19.81 1.49 -6.62
N CYS A 219 -19.28 2.64 -6.18
CA CYS A 219 -20.07 3.81 -5.82
C CYS A 219 -20.56 4.61 -7.04
N ILE A 220 -20.06 4.33 -8.24
CA ILE A 220 -20.53 4.99 -9.46
C ILE A 220 -21.80 4.28 -9.95
N LEU A 221 -22.94 4.95 -9.85
CA LEU A 221 -24.16 4.47 -10.50
C LEU A 221 -23.92 4.41 -12.01
N GLN A 222 -23.81 3.20 -12.58
CA GLN A 222 -23.94 3.05 -14.02
C GLN A 222 -25.32 3.59 -14.43
N PRO A 223 -25.41 4.47 -15.45
CA PRO A 223 -26.70 4.92 -15.94
C PRO A 223 -27.52 3.70 -16.34
N ARG A 224 -28.60 3.45 -15.59
CA ARG A 224 -29.60 2.46 -15.98
C ARG A 224 -30.01 2.77 -17.42
N GLU A 225 -29.91 1.80 -18.32
CA GLU A 225 -30.29 1.94 -19.73
C GLU A 225 -31.56 2.78 -19.83
N ARG A 226 -31.44 3.95 -20.46
CA ARG A 226 -32.49 4.96 -20.51
C ARG A 226 -33.77 4.33 -21.09
N CYS A 227 -34.88 4.43 -20.35
CA CYS A 227 -36.21 4.38 -20.96
C CYS A 227 -36.24 5.40 -22.10
N LYS A 228 -36.54 4.92 -23.32
CA LYS A 228 -36.31 5.57 -24.62
C LYS A 228 -36.94 6.96 -24.85
N ASN A 229 -37.65 7.58 -23.90
CA ASN A 229 -38.56 8.71 -24.17
C ASN A 229 -38.38 9.98 -23.30
N ARG A 230 -37.17 10.34 -22.86
CA ARG A 230 -36.95 11.68 -22.24
C ARG A 230 -35.88 12.48 -22.97
N ARG A 231 -36.27 13.69 -23.40
CA ARG A 231 -35.44 14.70 -24.08
C ARG A 231 -34.13 14.96 -23.29
N PRO A 232 -33.01 15.25 -23.97
CA PRO A 232 -31.75 15.52 -23.29
C PRO A 232 -31.80 16.92 -22.67
N PHE A 233 -32.16 16.99 -21.38
CA PHE A 233 -31.82 18.16 -20.57
C PHE A 233 -30.28 18.25 -20.52
N SER A 234 -29.77 19.46 -20.75
CA SER A 234 -28.33 19.79 -20.81
C SER A 234 -27.51 19.02 -19.77
N PRO A 235 -26.36 18.44 -20.12
CA PRO A 235 -25.55 17.75 -19.13
C PRO A 235 -24.96 18.79 -18.17
N ARG A 236 -25.53 18.90 -16.97
CA ARG A 236 -24.71 19.25 -15.82
C ARG A 236 -23.61 18.19 -15.81
N ARG A 237 -22.39 18.54 -16.23
CA ARG A 237 -21.24 17.65 -16.08
C ARG A 237 -21.06 17.47 -14.59
N VAL A 238 -21.59 16.39 -14.05
CA VAL A 238 -21.37 16.02 -12.66
C VAL A 238 -19.88 15.72 -12.57
N VAL A 239 -19.12 16.66 -12.01
CA VAL A 239 -17.70 16.46 -11.74
C VAL A 239 -17.62 15.41 -10.65
N ALA A 240 -16.89 14.32 -10.90
CA ALA A 240 -16.71 13.27 -9.92
C ALA A 240 -16.01 13.83 -8.67
N PRO A 241 -16.35 13.36 -7.46
CA PRO A 241 -15.65 13.75 -6.25
C PRO A 241 -14.13 13.52 -6.38
N PRO A 242 -13.27 14.37 -5.80
CA PRO A 242 -11.82 14.32 -6.02
C PRO A 242 -11.16 13.00 -5.64
N ILE A 243 -11.74 12.29 -4.66
CA ILE A 243 -11.26 10.96 -4.23
C ILE A 243 -11.23 9.93 -5.38
N PHE A 244 -12.13 10.02 -6.36
CA PHE A 244 -12.13 9.12 -7.52
C PHE A 244 -10.92 9.34 -8.42
N VAL A 245 -10.54 10.61 -8.63
CA VAL A 245 -9.35 10.96 -9.41
C VAL A 245 -8.10 10.52 -8.66
N LEU A 246 -8.03 10.83 -7.36
CA LEU A 246 -6.90 10.48 -6.50
C LEU A 246 -6.63 8.97 -6.52
N CYS A 247 -7.62 8.14 -6.20
CA CYS A 247 -7.42 6.69 -6.09
C CYS A 247 -7.18 6.02 -7.46
N ARG A 248 -7.80 6.52 -8.53
CA ARG A 248 -7.55 6.02 -9.89
C ARG A 248 -6.11 6.29 -10.31
N ASP A 249 -5.68 7.55 -10.21
CA ASP A 249 -4.35 7.95 -10.67
C ASP A 249 -3.26 7.33 -9.78
N TRP A 250 -3.53 7.18 -8.49
CA TRP A 250 -2.64 6.47 -7.58
C TRP A 250 -2.52 4.99 -7.91
N SER A 251 -3.64 4.32 -8.20
CA SER A 251 -3.65 2.91 -8.61
C SER A 251 -2.87 2.68 -9.92
N VAL A 252 -3.07 3.55 -10.91
CA VAL A 252 -2.31 3.51 -12.17
C VAL A 252 -0.83 3.80 -11.92
N GLY A 253 -0.51 4.80 -11.10
CA GLY A 253 0.86 5.19 -10.77
C GLY A 253 1.65 4.08 -10.08
N ILE A 254 1.07 3.42 -9.07
CA ILE A 254 1.72 2.28 -8.39
C ILE A 254 2.00 1.14 -9.37
N LYS A 255 1.04 0.80 -10.24
CA LYS A 255 1.20 -0.29 -11.23
C LYS A 255 2.27 0.00 -12.28
N ALA A 256 2.58 1.27 -12.52
CA ALA A 256 3.60 1.70 -13.47
C ALA A 256 5.03 1.71 -12.88
N LEU A 257 5.19 1.59 -11.56
CA LEU A 257 6.51 1.57 -10.93
C LEU A 257 7.26 0.25 -11.23
N PRO A 258 8.59 0.28 -11.44
CA PRO A 258 9.37 -0.90 -11.79
C PRO A 258 9.71 -1.78 -10.58
N SER A 259 8.70 -2.14 -9.77
CA SER A 259 8.89 -2.89 -8.51
C SER A 259 9.29 -4.34 -8.74
N VAL A 260 8.77 -4.96 -9.81
CA VAL A 260 9.12 -6.31 -10.24
C VAL A 260 10.56 -6.36 -10.73
N GLU A 261 10.98 -5.38 -11.53
CA GLU A 261 12.36 -5.26 -12.00
C GLU A 261 13.34 -5.10 -10.83
N LEU A 262 13.03 -4.20 -9.88
CA LEU A 262 13.82 -4.02 -8.67
C LEU A 262 13.91 -5.30 -7.84
N SER A 263 12.78 -5.98 -7.61
CA SER A 263 12.76 -7.26 -6.88
C SER A 263 13.61 -8.32 -7.58
N ASN A 264 13.60 -8.36 -8.91
CA ASN A 264 14.40 -9.30 -9.69
C ASN A 264 15.90 -8.96 -9.62
N ASP A 265 16.28 -7.68 -9.66
CA ASP A 265 17.67 -7.26 -9.50
C ASP A 265 18.20 -7.61 -8.09
N ILE A 266 17.39 -7.43 -7.04
CA ILE A 266 17.74 -7.87 -5.67
C ILE A 266 17.91 -9.40 -5.60
N LYS A 267 16.99 -10.16 -6.20
CA LYS A 267 17.08 -11.62 -6.25
C LYS A 267 18.31 -12.10 -7.02
N SER A 268 18.61 -11.49 -8.16
CA SER A 268 19.81 -11.78 -8.94
C SER A 268 21.06 -11.57 -8.10
N PHE A 269 21.16 -10.45 -7.40
CA PHE A 269 22.30 -10.18 -6.52
C PHE A 269 22.41 -11.19 -5.38
N LEU A 270 21.28 -11.60 -4.77
CA LEU A 270 21.28 -12.67 -3.77
C LEU A 270 21.78 -14.01 -4.33
N SER A 271 21.38 -14.37 -5.56
CA SER A 271 21.89 -15.56 -6.24
C SER A 271 23.39 -15.47 -6.48
N ASP A 272 23.88 -14.32 -6.93
CA ASP A 272 25.31 -14.08 -7.15
C ASP A 272 26.11 -14.21 -5.83
N LEU A 273 25.58 -13.67 -4.73
CA LEU A 273 26.18 -13.79 -3.39
C LEU A 273 26.22 -15.24 -2.90
N ARG A 274 25.14 -16.02 -3.10
CA ARG A 274 25.10 -17.45 -2.70
C ARG A 274 26.13 -18.27 -3.48
N HIS A 275 26.17 -18.08 -4.80
CA HIS A 275 27.14 -18.76 -5.66
C HIS A 275 28.58 -18.42 -5.26
N LEU A 276 28.85 -17.14 -4.95
CA LEU A 276 30.15 -16.71 -4.44
C LEU A 276 30.54 -17.42 -3.14
N MET A 277 29.60 -17.57 -2.21
CA MET A 277 29.82 -18.27 -0.95
C MET A 277 30.08 -19.78 -1.15
N GLU A 278 29.38 -20.41 -2.08
CA GLU A 278 29.55 -21.82 -2.45
C GLU A 278 30.93 -22.06 -3.07
N GLN A 279 31.34 -21.24 -4.05
CA GLN A 279 32.66 -21.29 -4.66
C GLN A 279 33.79 -21.13 -3.62
N GLN A 280 33.62 -20.20 -2.66
CA GLN A 280 34.59 -20.04 -1.57
C GLN A 280 34.66 -21.25 -0.64
N ALA A 281 33.54 -21.97 -0.43
CA ALA A 281 33.52 -23.17 0.39
C ALA A 281 34.23 -24.35 -0.31
N GLU A 282 33.97 -24.53 -1.61
CA GLU A 282 34.58 -25.58 -2.45
C GLU A 282 36.10 -25.39 -2.57
N GLN A 283 36.55 -24.18 -2.89
CA GLN A 283 37.99 -23.87 -2.97
C GLN A 283 38.72 -24.10 -1.64
N GLN A 284 38.08 -23.85 -0.49
CA GLN A 284 38.68 -24.12 0.81
C GLN A 284 38.76 -25.62 1.12
N LEU A 285 37.74 -26.38 0.75
CA LEU A 285 37.72 -27.83 0.91
C LEU A 285 38.79 -28.51 0.03
N GLU A 286 38.97 -28.04 -1.19
CA GLU A 286 39.98 -28.55 -2.11
C GLU A 286 41.41 -28.19 -1.65
N LYS A 287 41.61 -26.99 -1.11
CA LYS A 287 42.88 -26.60 -0.48
C LYS A 287 43.23 -27.49 0.71
N LEU A 288 42.27 -27.81 1.58
CA LEU A 288 42.48 -28.72 2.72
C LEU A 288 42.91 -30.12 2.26
N LYS A 289 42.25 -30.65 1.22
CA LYS A 289 42.60 -31.95 0.60
C LYS A 289 44.02 -31.95 -0.02
N LEU A 290 44.42 -30.86 -0.67
CA LEU A 290 45.76 -30.72 -1.27
C LEU A 290 46.87 -30.53 -0.23
N THR A 291 46.60 -29.86 0.89
CA THR A 291 47.54 -29.77 2.02
C THR A 291 47.74 -31.08 2.77
N ASP A 292 46.72 -31.93 2.83
CA ASP A 292 46.86 -33.29 3.39
C ASP A 292 47.65 -34.22 2.45
N ALA A 293 47.62 -33.98 1.14
CA ALA A 293 48.34 -34.78 0.14
C ALA A 293 49.82 -34.38 -0.05
N ASN A 294 50.19 -33.11 0.16
CA ASN A 294 51.54 -32.59 -0.08
C ASN A 294 52.20 -32.08 1.22
N LYS A 295 52.86 -32.98 1.96
CA LYS A 295 53.88 -32.64 2.96
C LYS A 295 55.28 -32.59 2.33
N ALA A 296 55.52 -31.67 1.41
CA ALA A 296 56.88 -31.28 1.00
C ALA A 296 56.87 -29.90 0.32
N GLU A 297 57.52 -28.95 0.99
CA GLU A 297 58.00 -27.61 0.59
C GLU A 297 57.00 -26.49 0.20
N PRO A 298 57.19 -25.25 0.72
CA PRO A 298 56.34 -24.10 0.39
C PRO A 298 57.12 -23.00 -0.33
N GLU A 299 56.95 -22.82 -1.64
CA GLU A 299 57.30 -21.53 -2.29
C GLU A 299 56.29 -21.16 -3.38
N GLY A 300 55.69 -19.96 -3.26
CA GLY A 300 55.03 -19.26 -4.38
C GLY A 300 53.48 -19.22 -4.48
N LYS A 301 52.70 -19.19 -3.38
CA LYS A 301 51.21 -19.21 -3.44
C LYS A 301 50.46 -17.93 -3.01
N ASP A 302 51.13 -16.79 -2.88
CA ASP A 302 50.46 -15.56 -2.44
C ASP A 302 49.74 -14.79 -3.58
N ASP A 303 50.17 -14.93 -4.83
CA ASP A 303 49.56 -14.18 -5.96
C ASP A 303 48.17 -14.71 -6.35
N GLU A 304 47.96 -16.03 -6.44
CA GLU A 304 46.63 -16.61 -6.75
C GLU A 304 45.56 -16.29 -5.69
N LYS A 305 45.96 -16.15 -4.42
CA LYS A 305 45.06 -15.84 -3.32
C LYS A 305 44.59 -14.38 -3.34
N ASN A 306 45.41 -13.49 -3.87
CA ASN A 306 45.10 -12.07 -3.96
C ASN A 306 44.14 -11.78 -5.14
N ASP A 307 44.33 -12.49 -6.27
CA ASP A 307 43.50 -12.36 -7.47
C ASP A 307 42.07 -12.90 -7.29
N ASP A 308 41.89 -14.05 -6.61
CA ASP A 308 40.54 -14.59 -6.30
C ASP A 308 39.79 -13.71 -5.29
N VAL A 309 40.48 -13.14 -4.31
CA VAL A 309 39.88 -12.22 -3.33
C VAL A 309 39.46 -10.89 -3.97
N SER A 310 40.27 -10.40 -4.90
CA SER A 310 40.04 -9.18 -5.68
C SER A 310 38.86 -9.32 -6.66
N SER A 311 38.81 -10.43 -7.40
CA SER A 311 37.71 -10.73 -8.34
C SER A 311 36.37 -10.89 -7.61
N ASN A 312 36.35 -11.62 -6.48
CA ASN A 312 35.16 -11.77 -5.65
C ASN A 312 34.62 -10.44 -5.12
N LEU A 313 35.51 -9.53 -4.68
CA LEU A 313 35.12 -8.19 -4.21
C LEU A 313 34.59 -7.32 -5.36
N SER A 314 35.17 -7.44 -6.55
CA SER A 314 34.71 -6.72 -7.74
C SER A 314 33.30 -7.14 -8.18
N CYS A 315 32.98 -8.44 -8.06
CA CYS A 315 31.65 -8.97 -8.35
C CYS A 315 30.60 -8.45 -7.36
N ILE A 316 30.88 -8.53 -6.05
CA ILE A 316 29.99 -7.97 -5.00
C ILE A 316 29.76 -6.48 -5.24
N HIS A 317 30.83 -5.73 -5.52
CA HIS A 317 30.75 -4.31 -5.80
C HIS A 317 29.86 -4.02 -7.02
N ALA A 318 30.06 -4.72 -8.13
CA ALA A 318 29.25 -4.54 -9.35
C ALA A 318 27.77 -4.86 -9.10
N GLY A 319 27.48 -5.97 -8.43
CA GLY A 319 26.11 -6.37 -8.08
C GLY A 319 25.42 -5.38 -7.15
N LEU A 320 26.10 -4.95 -6.08
CA LEU A 320 25.55 -4.00 -5.12
C LEU A 320 25.35 -2.61 -5.73
N THR A 321 26.29 -2.16 -6.57
CA THR A 321 26.17 -0.90 -7.32
C THR A 321 24.95 -0.92 -8.24
N LYS A 322 24.70 -2.04 -8.93
CA LYS A 322 23.53 -2.22 -9.79
C LYS A 322 22.23 -2.16 -8.99
N VAL A 323 22.15 -2.84 -7.84
CA VAL A 323 20.96 -2.82 -6.97
C VAL A 323 20.69 -1.41 -6.42
N LEU A 324 21.73 -0.71 -5.97
CA LEU A 324 21.59 0.65 -5.43
C LEU A 324 21.22 1.68 -6.51
N ASP A 325 21.75 1.57 -7.73
CA ASP A 325 21.31 2.36 -8.88
C ASP A 325 19.81 2.12 -9.17
N ARG A 326 19.37 0.86 -9.13
CA ARG A 326 17.97 0.50 -9.34
C ARG A 326 17.07 1.07 -8.24
N LEU A 327 17.49 0.98 -6.98
CA LEU A 327 16.78 1.57 -5.83
C LEU A 327 16.67 3.09 -5.95
N ASN A 328 17.75 3.76 -6.37
CA ASN A 328 17.77 5.19 -6.61
C ASN A 328 16.75 5.60 -7.69
N LYS A 329 16.78 4.92 -8.85
CA LYS A 329 15.82 5.14 -9.95
C LYS A 329 14.38 4.84 -9.53
N PHE A 330 14.17 3.79 -8.73
CA PHE A 330 12.85 3.44 -8.21
C PHE A 330 12.30 4.53 -7.29
N SER A 331 13.12 5.05 -6.38
CA SER A 331 12.74 6.17 -5.51
C SER A 331 12.45 7.43 -6.30
N GLU A 332 13.25 7.76 -7.32
CA GLU A 332 13.02 8.91 -8.20
C GLU A 332 11.67 8.79 -8.94
N ALA A 333 11.41 7.63 -9.55
CA ALA A 333 10.13 7.34 -10.21
C ALA A 333 8.95 7.44 -9.23
N SER A 334 9.15 6.98 -7.99
CA SER A 334 8.15 7.06 -6.93
C SER A 334 7.86 8.51 -6.54
N VAL A 335 8.88 9.34 -6.30
CA VAL A 335 8.71 10.77 -6.00
C VAL A 335 7.91 11.46 -7.11
N LYS A 336 8.29 11.23 -8.38
CA LYS A 336 7.59 11.80 -9.53
C LYS A 336 6.12 11.36 -9.57
N MET A 337 5.86 10.07 -9.41
CA MET A 337 4.50 9.52 -9.41
C MET A 337 3.63 10.13 -8.30
N TYR A 338 4.14 10.21 -7.07
CA TYR A 338 3.38 10.77 -5.95
C TYR A 338 3.14 12.28 -6.09
N GLU A 339 4.10 13.06 -6.59
CA GLU A 339 3.89 14.49 -6.89
C GLU A 339 2.87 14.68 -8.03
N ASP A 340 2.92 13.87 -9.09
CA ASP A 340 1.94 13.91 -10.19
C ASP A 340 0.53 13.61 -9.69
N VAL A 341 0.36 12.56 -8.87
CA VAL A 341 -0.93 12.18 -8.25
C VAL A 341 -1.45 13.32 -7.36
N LYS A 342 -0.58 13.92 -6.54
CA LYS A 342 -0.92 15.04 -5.67
C LYS A 342 -1.39 16.26 -6.48
N GLN A 343 -0.68 16.63 -7.54
CA GLN A 343 -1.05 17.76 -8.40
C GLN A 343 -2.40 17.53 -9.10
N LYS A 344 -2.61 16.34 -9.67
CA LYS A 344 -3.88 15.98 -10.32
C LYS A 344 -5.05 15.95 -9.35
N SER A 345 -4.84 15.43 -8.14
CA SER A 345 -5.82 15.44 -7.06
C SER A 345 -6.21 16.86 -6.66
N GLU A 346 -5.23 17.76 -6.52
CA GLU A 346 -5.48 19.16 -6.18
C GLU A 346 -6.25 19.89 -7.29
N ALA A 347 -5.88 19.66 -8.56
CA ALA A 347 -6.61 20.21 -9.71
C ALA A 347 -8.06 19.70 -9.75
N ALA A 348 -8.29 18.42 -9.45
CA ALA A 348 -9.63 17.85 -9.34
C ALA A 348 -10.42 18.47 -8.19
N ARG A 349 -9.78 18.70 -7.03
CA ARG A 349 -10.38 19.36 -5.86
C ARG A 349 -10.84 20.78 -6.18
N VAL A 350 -9.99 21.58 -6.80
CA VAL A 350 -10.32 22.96 -7.23
C VAL A 350 -11.47 22.96 -8.24
N THR A 351 -11.45 22.03 -9.21
CA THR A 351 -12.52 21.92 -10.21
C THR A 351 -13.85 21.51 -9.57
N TYR A 352 -13.81 20.53 -8.66
CA TYR A 352 -15.00 20.07 -7.95
C TYR A 352 -15.60 21.17 -7.06
N ALA A 353 -14.77 21.94 -6.35
CA ALA A 353 -15.22 23.06 -5.52
C ALA A 353 -15.92 24.14 -6.35
N LYS A 354 -15.46 24.43 -7.57
CA LYS A 354 -16.10 25.38 -8.49
C LYS A 354 -17.46 24.91 -9.01
N CYS A 355 -17.70 23.60 -9.04
CA CYS A 355 -18.93 23.01 -9.55
C CYS A 355 -19.95 22.65 -8.45
N LYS A 356 -19.58 22.74 -7.17
CA LYS A 356 -20.49 22.48 -6.05
C LYS A 356 -21.44 23.69 -5.88
N PRO A 357 -22.77 23.52 -5.95
CA PRO A 357 -23.69 24.63 -5.67
C PRO A 357 -23.49 25.10 -4.22
N PRO A 358 -23.56 26.42 -3.95
CA PRO A 358 -23.49 26.93 -2.58
C PRO A 358 -24.67 26.38 -1.78
N GLY A 359 -24.37 25.69 -0.68
CA GLY A 359 -25.27 25.30 0.41
C GLY A 359 -26.66 24.77 0.02
N VAL A 360 -26.83 23.45 0.07
CA VAL A 360 -28.14 22.82 0.33
C VAL A 360 -28.02 21.98 1.59
#